data_AF-A0A5S3VSS0-F1
#
_entry.id   AF-A0A5S3VSS0-F1
#
_cell.length_a   1.000
_cell.length_b   1.000
_cell.length_c   1.000
_cell.angle_alpha   90.00
_cell.angle_beta   90.00
_cell.angle_gamma   90.00
#
_symmetry.space_group_name_H-M   'P 1'
#
loop_
_entity.id
_entity.type
_entity.pdbx_description
1 polymer ?
#
loop_
_entity_poly.entity_id
_entity_poly.type
_entity_poly.pdbx_seq_one_letter_code
_entity_poly.pdbx_strand_id
1 'polypeptide(L)'
;QLGITPFFNKKQPTPLDEAQNLMWYLENILYHSIGNIYNFIQRDIFEGNEETENPFIELGFWPGGDRDGNPFVDAATTIKVAEALRSAIIVCYYRDIRKLKRRLTF
;
A
#
# COMPACT_ATOMS: atom_id res chain seq x y z
N GLN A 1 19.07 -6.29 17.47
CA GLN A 1 18.90 -5.71 16.11
C GLN A 1 18.75 -4.18 16.15
N LEU A 2 17.92 -3.59 17.01
CA LEU A 2 17.75 -2.13 17.11
C LEU A 2 19.01 -1.33 17.54
N GLY A 3 20.00 -1.95 18.19
CA GLY A 3 21.22 -1.27 18.63
C GLY A 3 22.31 -1.10 17.57
N ILE A 4 22.16 -1.71 16.38
CA ILE A 4 23.16 -1.70 15.30
C ILE A 4 22.69 -0.84 14.12
N THR A 5 21.39 -0.51 14.07
CA THR A 5 20.81 0.37 13.06
C THR A 5 20.87 1.81 13.57
N PRO A 6 21.64 2.71 12.94
CA PRO A 6 21.60 4.12 13.30
C PRO A 6 20.18 4.65 13.08
N PHE A 7 19.54 5.20 14.11
CA PHE A 7 18.23 5.85 13.99
C PHE A 7 18.28 7.12 13.13
N PHE A 8 19.47 7.62 12.82
CA PHE A 8 19.68 8.83 12.04
C PHE A 8 20.38 8.49 10.73
N ASN A 9 19.70 8.76 9.61
CA ASN A 9 20.30 8.61 8.29
C ASN A 9 21.09 9.89 7.99
N LYS A 10 22.40 9.77 7.76
CA LYS A 10 23.27 10.94 7.49
C LYS A 10 23.00 11.59 6.13
N LYS A 11 22.31 10.88 5.23
CA LYS A 11 21.88 11.37 3.93
C LYS A 11 20.35 11.46 3.91
N GLN A 12 19.84 12.54 3.35
CA GLN A 12 18.42 12.69 3.08
C GLN A 12 17.99 11.59 2.09
N PRO A 13 16.85 10.91 2.34
CA PRO A 13 16.31 9.95 1.39
C PRO A 13 15.96 10.63 0.07
N THR A 14 16.07 9.90 -1.05
CA THR A 14 15.49 10.36 -2.31
C THR A 14 13.97 10.27 -2.25
N PRO A 15 13.21 11.01 -3.08
CA PRO A 15 11.76 10.86 -3.10
C PRO A 15 11.28 9.44 -3.42
N LEU A 16 12.07 8.67 -4.16
CA LEU A 16 11.81 7.25 -4.40
C LEU A 16 11.99 6.42 -3.11
N ASP A 17 13.01 6.69 -2.31
CA ASP A 17 13.22 6.01 -1.03
C ASP A 17 12.10 6.32 -0.04
N GLU A 18 11.63 7.57 0.01
CA GLU A 18 10.47 7.98 0.81
C GLU A 18 9.21 7.22 0.39
N ALA A 19 8.95 7.14 -0.92
CA ALA A 19 7.84 6.36 -1.46
C ALA A 19 7.96 4.88 -1.10
N GLN A 20 9.15 4.27 -1.22
CA GLN A 20 9.39 2.87 -0.86
C GLN A 20 9.12 2.57 0.62
N ASN A 21 9.57 3.47 1.51
CA ASN A 21 9.30 3.32 2.94
C ASN A 21 7.80 3.34 3.25
N LEU A 22 7.03 4.22 2.59
CA LEU A 22 5.58 4.28 2.78
C LEU A 22 4.85 3.11 2.10
N MET A 23 5.33 2.64 0.95
CA MET A 23 4.80 1.45 0.29
C MET A 23 4.91 0.21 1.16
N TRP A 24 5.93 0.11 2.02
CA TRP A 24 6.01 -0.99 2.98
C TRP A 24 4.78 -1.06 3.90
N TYR A 25 4.28 0.09 4.38
CA TYR A 25 3.05 0.16 5.17
C TYR A 25 1.82 -0.19 4.34
N LEU A 26 1.77 0.26 3.08
CA LEU A 26 0.70 -0.12 2.16
C LEU A 26 0.62 -1.64 1.99
N GLU A 27 1.76 -2.30 1.73
CA GLU A 27 1.85 -3.72 1.45
C GLU A 27 1.61 -4.60 2.70
N ASN A 28 2.24 -4.26 3.83
CA ASN A 28 2.32 -5.16 4.98
C ASN A 28 1.26 -4.88 6.04
N ILE A 29 0.66 -3.69 6.05
CA ILE A 29 -0.31 -3.29 7.07
C ILE A 29 -1.64 -2.93 6.42
N LEU A 30 -1.67 -1.86 5.61
CA LEU A 30 -2.93 -1.29 5.12
C LEU A 30 -3.67 -2.25 4.19
N TYR A 31 -2.97 -2.99 3.33
CA TYR A 31 -3.58 -3.98 2.46
C TYR A 31 -4.48 -4.97 3.21
N HIS A 32 -4.04 -5.46 4.37
CA HIS A 32 -4.83 -6.36 5.21
C HIS A 32 -5.85 -5.62 6.08
N SER A 33 -5.46 -4.48 6.67
CA SER A 33 -6.33 -3.71 7.55
C SER A 33 -7.56 -3.17 6.82
N ILE A 34 -7.43 -2.70 5.57
CA ILE A 34 -8.55 -2.20 4.77
C ILE A 34 -9.57 -3.30 4.54
N GLY A 35 -9.14 -4.50 4.15
CA GLY A 35 -10.05 -5.64 3.97
C GLY A 35 -10.80 -6.00 5.26
N ASN A 36 -10.12 -5.94 6.40
CA ASN A 36 -10.74 -6.20 7.71
C ASN A 36 -11.74 -5.11 8.10
N ILE A 37 -11.41 -3.83 7.88
CA ILE A 37 -12.31 -2.70 8.13
C ILE A 37 -13.53 -2.78 7.22
N TYR A 38 -13.32 -3.10 5.95
CA TYR A 38 -14.40 -3.27 4.97
C TYR A 38 -15.38 -4.36 5.43
N ASN A 39 -14.85 -5.54 5.81
CA ASN A 39 -15.65 -6.65 6.32
C ASN A 39 -16.40 -6.29 7.62
N PHE A 40 -15.75 -5.55 8.52
CA PHE A 40 -16.37 -5.07 9.77
C PHE A 40 -17.58 -4.17 9.46
N ILE A 41 -17.40 -3.16 8.61
CA ILE A 41 -18.48 -2.22 8.25
C ILE A 41 -19.62 -2.97 7.55
N GLN A 42 -19.32 -3.83 6.58
CA GLN A 42 -20.32 -4.61 5.86
C GLN A 42 -21.15 -5.51 6.79
N ARG A 43 -20.50 -6.20 7.72
CA ARG A 43 -21.19 -7.11 8.65
C ARG A 43 -21.95 -6.36 9.75
N ASP A 44 -21.32 -5.39 10.39
CA ASP A 44 -21.80 -4.85 11.67
C ASP A 44 -22.58 -3.54 11.52
N ILE A 45 -22.41 -2.82 10.40
CA ILE A 45 -23.14 -1.57 10.13
C ILE A 45 -24.24 -1.79 9.09
N PHE A 46 -23.93 -2.50 8.01
CA PHE A 46 -24.89 -2.77 6.92
C PHE A 46 -25.65 -4.09 7.08
N GLU A 47 -25.39 -4.86 8.14
CA GLU A 47 -26.01 -6.16 8.43
C GLU A 47 -25.93 -7.16 7.26
N GLY A 48 -24.97 -6.97 6.34
CA GLY A 48 -24.86 -7.75 5.10
C GLY A 48 -25.96 -7.50 4.06
N ASN A 49 -26.80 -6.48 4.23
CA ASN A 49 -27.99 -6.23 3.40
C ASN A 49 -27.76 -5.23 2.25
N GLU A 50 -26.65 -4.48 2.25
CA GLU A 50 -26.31 -3.55 1.18
C GLU A 50 -24.98 -3.94 0.53
N GLU A 51 -25.05 -4.58 -0.65
CA GLU A 51 -23.94 -4.55 -1.60
C GLU A 51 -23.76 -3.09 -2.02
N THR A 52 -22.91 -2.35 -1.32
CA THR A 52 -22.56 -0.99 -1.70
C THR A 52 -21.83 -1.07 -3.04
N GLU A 53 -22.48 -0.66 -4.12
CA GLU A 53 -21.88 -0.63 -5.48
C GLU A 53 -20.58 0.19 -5.52
N ASN A 54 -20.41 1.12 -4.57
CA ASN A 54 -19.24 1.98 -4.47
C ASN A 54 -18.28 1.56 -3.34
N PRO A 55 -16.96 1.53 -3.59
CA PRO A 55 -15.98 1.42 -2.53
C PRO A 55 -16.08 2.64 -1.61
N PHE A 56 -16.36 2.43 -0.32
CA PHE A 56 -16.40 3.50 0.68
C PHE A 56 -15.03 3.79 1.32
N ILE A 57 -13.96 3.12 0.85
CA ILE A 57 -12.58 3.39 1.25
C ILE A 57 -11.75 3.59 -0.01
N GLU A 58 -11.21 4.79 -0.16
CA GLU A 58 -10.25 5.13 -1.21
C GLU A 58 -8.95 5.61 -0.57
N LEU A 59 -7.81 5.28 -1.19
CA LEU A 59 -6.50 5.73 -0.76
C LEU A 59 -5.81 6.52 -1.86
N GLY A 60 -5.37 7.73 -1.52
CA GLY A 60 -4.44 8.51 -2.32
C GLY A 60 -2.98 8.25 -1.90
N PHE A 61 -2.06 8.46 -2.83
CA PHE A 61 -0.62 8.36 -2.57
C PHE A 61 0.12 9.56 -3.19
N TRP A 62 0.62 10.44 -2.33
CA TRP A 62 1.34 11.66 -2.73
C TRP A 62 2.85 11.48 -2.96
N PRO A 63 3.59 10.62 -2.23
CA PRO A 63 5.03 10.49 -2.43
C PRO A 63 5.38 10.13 -3.88
N GLY A 64 6.29 10.89 -4.48
CA GLY A 64 6.67 10.75 -5.89
C GLY A 64 5.69 11.38 -6.91
N GLY A 65 4.55 11.88 -6.46
CA GLY A 65 3.57 12.63 -7.27
C GLY A 65 3.52 14.12 -6.93
N ASP A 66 3.64 14.46 -5.64
CA ASP A 66 3.67 15.85 -5.18
C ASP A 66 5.01 16.52 -5.53
N ARG A 67 4.95 17.56 -6.36
CA ARG A 67 6.12 18.29 -6.88
C ARG A 67 6.19 19.71 -6.37
N ASP A 68 5.19 20.18 -5.62
CA ASP A 68 5.12 21.58 -5.24
C ASP A 68 6.31 21.94 -4.34
N GLY A 69 7.17 22.85 -4.81
CA GLY A 69 8.41 23.23 -4.14
C GLY A 69 9.50 22.14 -4.05
N ASN A 70 9.35 20.96 -4.67
CA ASN A 70 10.30 19.87 -4.59
C ASN A 70 10.93 19.53 -5.97
N PRO A 71 12.13 20.08 -6.30
CA PRO A 71 12.76 19.86 -7.60
C PRO A 71 13.26 18.44 -7.80
N PHE A 72 13.28 17.60 -6.76
CA PHE A 72 13.74 16.21 -6.84
C PHE A 72 12.62 15.25 -7.27
N VAL A 73 11.37 15.70 -7.36
CA VAL A 73 10.25 14.90 -7.87
C VAL A 73 10.01 15.27 -9.34
N ASP A 74 10.61 14.51 -10.24
CA ASP A 74 10.46 14.66 -11.68
C ASP A 74 9.54 13.57 -12.30
N ALA A 75 9.31 13.66 -13.61
CA ALA A 75 8.49 12.68 -14.33
C ALA A 75 9.04 11.25 -14.22
N ALA A 76 10.37 11.09 -14.26
CA ALA A 76 11.01 9.78 -14.13
C ALA A 76 10.76 9.19 -12.73
N THR A 77 10.80 10.01 -11.69
CA THR A 77 10.50 9.62 -10.31
C THR A 77 9.04 9.19 -10.16
N THR A 78 8.09 9.96 -10.69
CA THR A 78 6.67 9.60 -10.65
C THR A 78 6.40 8.26 -11.34
N ILE A 79 6.99 8.03 -12.52
CA ILE A 79 6.84 6.76 -13.25
C ILE A 79 7.39 5.60 -12.43
N LYS A 80 8.60 5.73 -11.87
CA LYS A 80 9.20 4.68 -11.02
C LYS A 80 8.34 4.35 -9.82
N VAL A 81 7.77 5.36 -9.16
CA VAL A 81 6.87 5.14 -8.02
C VAL A 81 5.58 4.45 -8.45
N ALA A 82 4.97 4.85 -9.56
CA ALA A 82 3.78 4.19 -10.09
C ALA A 82 4.02 2.71 -10.46
N GLU A 83 5.15 2.41 -11.10
CA GLU A 83 5.56 1.03 -11.41
C GLU A 83 5.80 0.20 -10.14
N ALA A 84 6.39 0.79 -9.12
CA ALA A 84 6.61 0.14 -7.83
C ALA A 84 5.29 -0.14 -7.10
N LEU A 85 4.36 0.82 -7.06
CA LEU A 85 3.01 0.64 -6.49
C LEU A 85 2.27 -0.49 -7.20
N ARG A 86 2.27 -0.49 -8.55
CA ARG A 86 1.66 -1.57 -9.35
C ARG A 86 2.29 -2.94 -9.04
N SER A 87 3.60 -3.00 -8.91
CA SER A 87 4.30 -4.24 -8.60
C SER A 87 3.95 -4.75 -7.20
N ALA A 88 3.92 -3.85 -6.20
CA ALA A 88 3.58 -4.19 -4.82
C ALA A 88 2.18 -4.79 -4.70
N ILE A 89 1.17 -4.18 -5.32
CA ILE A 89 -0.21 -4.70 -5.24
C ILE A 89 -0.36 -6.06 -5.95
N ILE A 90 0.32 -6.28 -7.08
CA ILE A 90 0.33 -7.57 -7.78
C ILE A 90 0.92 -8.66 -6.87
N VAL A 91 1.99 -8.35 -6.14
CA VAL A 91 2.61 -9.27 -5.19
C VAL A 91 1.65 -9.61 -4.05
N CYS A 92 0.89 -8.65 -3.52
CA CYS A 92 -0.16 -8.90 -2.54
C CYS A 92 -1.21 -9.89 -3.06
N TYR A 93 -1.79 -9.62 -4.24
CA TYR A 93 -2.79 -10.50 -4.85
C TYR A 93 -2.24 -11.89 -5.12
N TYR A 94 -1.00 -11.99 -5.62
CA TYR A 94 -0.35 -13.27 -5.86
C TYR A 94 -0.24 -14.10 -4.58
N ARG A 95 0.15 -13.49 -3.45
CA ARG A 95 0.25 -14.17 -2.16
C ARG A 95 -1.11 -14.68 -1.69
N ASP A 96 -2.17 -13.91 -1.86
CA ASP A 96 -3.52 -14.32 -1.46
C ASP A 96 -4.10 -15.40 -2.36
N ILE A 97 -3.90 -15.32 -3.67
CA ILE A 97 -4.27 -16.39 -4.61
C ILE A 97 -3.56 -17.70 -4.24
N ARG A 98 -2.28 -17.65 -3.85
CA ARG A 98 -1.56 -18.85 -3.38
C ARG A 98 -2.14 -19.44 -2.11
N LYS A 99 -2.58 -18.62 -1.16
CA LYS A 99 -3.27 -19.10 0.06
C LYS A 99 -4.62 -19.72 -0.31
N LEU A 100 -5.38 -19.06 -1.18
CA LEU A 100 -6.69 -19.53 -1.63
C LEU A 100 -6.59 -20.86 -2.38
N LYS A 101 -5.64 -20.99 -3.31
CA LYS A 101 -5.37 -22.24 -4.04
C LYS A 101 -5.23 -23.45 -3.11
N ARG A 102 -4.54 -23.29 -1.98
CA ARG A 102 -4.37 -24.38 -0.98
C ARG A 102 -5.65 -24.77 -0.25
N ARG A 103 -6.66 -23.89 -0.23
CA ARG A 103 -7.97 -24.14 0.39
C ARG A 103 -9.00 -24.69 -0.60
N LEU A 104 -8.75 -24.54 -1.90
CA LEU A 104 -9.65 -24.98 -2.98
C LEU A 104 -9.31 -26.37 -3.54
N THR A 105 -8.23 -26.99 -3.07
CA THR A 105 -7.94 -28.40 -3.36
C THR A 105 -8.57 -29.26 -2.27
N PHE A 106 -9.65 -29.97 -2.62
CA PHE A 106 -10.30 -31.00 -1.81
C PHE A 106 -9.51 -32.32 -1.86
#